data_AF-A0A8S0FP69-F1
#
_entry.id   AF-A0A8S0FP69-F1
#
_cell.length_a   1.000
_cell.length_b   1.000
_cell.length_c   1.000
_cell.angle_alpha   90.00
_cell.angle_beta   90.00
_cell.angle_gamma   90.00
#
_symmetry.space_group_name_H-M   'P 1'
#
loop_
_entity.id
_entity.type
_entity.pdbx_description
1 polymer ?
#
loop_
_entity_poly.entity_id
_entity_poly.type
_entity_poly.pdbx_seq_one_letter_code
_entity_poly.pdbx_strand_id
1 'polypeptide(L)'
;MNTLPEHSCDVLIIGSGAAGLSLALRLADQHQVIVLSKGPVTEGSTFYAQGGIAAVFDETDSIDSHVEDTLIAGAGICDRHAVEFVASNARSCVQWLIDQGVLFDTHIQPNGEESYHLTREGGHSHRRILHAADATGREVETQIQLHGDRQPRFHAGGQGAEPSEYSRAGAQQRG
;
A
#
# COMPACT_ATOMS: atom_id res chain seq x y z
N MET A 1 42.78 0.84 -2.33
CA MET A 1 41.75 -0.17 -2.66
C MET A 1 40.40 0.51 -2.47
N ASN A 2 39.61 0.68 -3.53
CA ASN A 2 38.23 1.12 -3.38
C ASN A 2 37.42 -0.08 -2.87
N THR A 3 37.16 -0.13 -1.57
CA THR A 3 36.13 -0.99 -1.03
C THR A 3 34.78 -0.39 -1.40
N LEU A 4 33.98 -1.11 -2.18
CA LEU A 4 32.59 -0.72 -2.40
C LEU A 4 31.86 -0.73 -1.05
N PRO A 5 30.94 0.21 -0.79
CA PRO A 5 30.14 0.19 0.43
C PRO A 5 29.30 -1.08 0.50
N GLU A 6 29.18 -1.64 1.71
CA GLU A 6 28.41 -2.84 2.00
C GLU A 6 27.29 -2.48 2.99
N HIS A 7 26.08 -3.00 2.74
CA HIS A 7 24.90 -2.79 3.57
C HIS A 7 24.37 -4.15 4.07
N SER A 8 23.84 -4.18 5.29
CA SER A 8 23.23 -5.37 5.91
C SER A 8 21.82 -5.04 6.37
N CYS A 9 20.90 -5.99 6.24
CA CYS A 9 19.52 -5.93 6.71
C CYS A 9 18.96 -7.35 6.87
N ASP A 10 17.86 -7.49 7.59
CA ASP A 10 17.14 -8.77 7.67
C ASP A 10 16.32 -9.01 6.39
N VAL A 11 15.74 -7.93 5.84
CA VAL A 11 14.88 -7.97 4.65
C VAL A 11 15.25 -6.85 3.69
N LEU A 12 15.58 -7.22 2.45
CA LEU A 12 15.78 -6.30 1.33
C LEU A 12 14.56 -6.32 0.41
N ILE A 13 13.94 -5.17 0.18
CA ILE A 13 12.78 -4.97 -0.69
C ILE A 13 13.21 -4.11 -1.88
N ILE A 14 12.97 -4.60 -3.10
CA ILE A 14 13.27 -3.88 -4.34
C ILE A 14 11.96 -3.36 -4.93
N GLY A 15 11.77 -2.04 -4.88
CA GLY A 15 10.56 -1.34 -5.28
C GLY A 15 9.89 -0.66 -4.09
N SER A 16 9.62 0.64 -4.24
CA SER A 16 9.06 1.50 -3.19
C SER A 16 7.64 1.98 -3.45
N GLY A 17 6.86 1.28 -4.28
CA GLY A 17 5.42 1.57 -4.38
C GLY A 17 4.62 0.99 -3.22
N ALA A 18 3.28 1.06 -3.31
CA ALA A 18 2.36 0.57 -2.27
C ALA A 18 2.72 -0.82 -1.72
N ALA A 19 3.05 -1.78 -2.59
CA ALA A 19 3.41 -3.14 -2.18
C ALA A 19 4.69 -3.18 -1.32
N GLY A 20 5.74 -2.47 -1.75
CA GLY A 20 7.04 -2.50 -1.08
C GLY A 20 7.03 -1.71 0.23
N LEU A 21 6.48 -0.49 0.21
CA LEU A 21 6.41 0.35 1.41
C LEU A 21 5.47 -0.22 2.46
N SER A 22 4.31 -0.77 2.06
CA SER A 22 3.40 -1.39 3.04
C SER A 22 3.98 -2.64 3.68
N LEU A 23 4.68 -3.48 2.91
CA LEU A 23 5.40 -4.64 3.45
C LEU A 23 6.51 -4.19 4.41
N ALA A 24 7.31 -3.22 3.99
CA ALA A 24 8.40 -2.69 4.80
C ALA A 24 7.91 -2.16 6.15
N LEU A 25 6.83 -1.38 6.13
CA LEU A 25 6.22 -0.81 7.33
C LEU A 25 5.71 -1.91 8.29
N ARG A 26 5.06 -2.96 7.76
CA ARG A 26 4.59 -4.10 8.56
C ARG A 26 5.73 -4.90 9.22
N LEU A 27 6.90 -4.91 8.61
CA LEU A 27 8.07 -5.65 9.10
C LEU A 27 8.95 -4.83 10.04
N ALA A 28 8.91 -3.50 9.96
CA ALA A 28 9.83 -2.60 10.67
C ALA A 28 9.74 -2.67 12.20
N ASP A 29 8.65 -3.18 12.77
CA ASP A 29 8.54 -3.41 14.21
C ASP A 29 9.57 -4.45 14.70
N GLN A 30 9.87 -5.45 13.87
CA GLN A 30 10.62 -6.65 14.27
C GLN A 30 11.90 -6.87 13.44
N HIS A 31 12.03 -6.25 12.28
CA HIS A 31 13.10 -6.52 11.31
C HIS A 31 13.78 -5.24 10.83
N GLN A 32 15.08 -5.32 10.57
CA GLN A 32 15.81 -4.29 9.82
C GLN A 32 15.47 -4.42 8.34
N VAL A 33 14.78 -3.43 7.79
CA VAL A 33 14.29 -3.45 6.41
C VAL A 33 14.96 -2.36 5.59
N ILE A 34 15.53 -2.73 4.44
CA ILE A 34 15.98 -1.80 3.42
C ILE A 34 15.03 -1.86 2.22
N VAL A 35 14.50 -0.72 1.79
CA VAL A 35 13.70 -0.56 0.57
C VAL A 35 14.51 0.22 -0.45
N LEU A 36 14.70 -0.37 -1.63
CA LEU A 36 15.39 0.26 -2.74
C LEU A 36 14.39 0.78 -3.78
N SER A 37 14.56 2.03 -4.17
CA SER A 37 13.92 2.62 -5.35
C SER A 37 14.95 2.92 -6.44
N LYS A 38 14.54 2.77 -7.70
CA LYS A 38 15.37 3.20 -8.84
C LYS A 38 15.42 4.72 -8.96
N GLY A 39 14.39 5.43 -8.50
CA GLY A 39 14.33 6.90 -8.50
C GLY A 39 14.11 7.41 -7.08
N PRO A 40 13.53 8.60 -6.91
CA PRO A 40 12.96 9.00 -5.62
C PRO A 40 12.02 7.91 -5.06
N VAL A 41 11.91 7.82 -3.74
CA VAL A 41 11.09 6.78 -3.09
C VAL A 41 9.62 6.89 -3.50
N THR A 42 9.10 8.10 -3.69
CA THR A 42 7.73 8.38 -4.13
C THR A 42 7.54 8.34 -5.65
N GLU A 43 8.54 7.95 -6.43
CA GLU A 43 8.48 7.98 -7.89
C GLU A 43 8.14 6.59 -8.44
N GLY A 44 6.85 6.35 -8.69
CA GLY A 44 6.32 5.11 -9.23
C GLY A 44 4.83 5.18 -9.56
N SER A 45 4.28 4.13 -10.17
CA SER A 45 2.87 4.10 -10.58
C SER A 45 1.89 4.32 -9.44
N THR A 46 2.25 3.90 -8.21
CA THR A 46 1.41 4.10 -7.03
C THR A 46 1.12 5.59 -6.82
N PHE A 47 2.12 6.46 -6.87
CA PHE A 47 1.93 7.90 -6.64
C PHE A 47 0.94 8.57 -7.61
N TYR A 48 0.81 8.02 -8.83
CA TYR A 48 -0.05 8.56 -9.88
C TYR A 48 -1.43 7.89 -9.98
N ALA A 49 -1.76 6.94 -9.11
CA ALA A 49 -3.06 6.28 -9.15
C ALA A 49 -4.18 7.27 -8.80
N GLN A 50 -5.07 7.53 -9.75
CA GLN A 50 -6.15 8.52 -9.61
C GLN A 50 -7.44 7.94 -9.03
N GLY A 51 -7.78 6.71 -9.43
CA GLY A 51 -9.02 6.02 -9.05
C GLY A 51 -9.02 5.68 -7.57
N GLY A 52 -9.23 4.42 -7.22
CA GLY A 52 -9.23 4.06 -5.81
C GLY A 52 -8.88 2.61 -5.53
N ILE A 53 -9.15 2.19 -4.30
CA ILE A 53 -8.93 0.82 -3.84
C ILE A 53 -10.28 0.14 -3.66
N ALA A 54 -10.50 -0.95 -4.40
CA ALA A 54 -11.73 -1.73 -4.32
C ALA A 54 -11.75 -2.58 -3.04
N ALA A 55 -12.74 -2.37 -2.18
CA ALA A 55 -13.01 -3.18 -1.00
C ALA A 55 -14.50 -3.09 -0.61
N VAL A 56 -15.04 -4.20 -0.10
CA VAL A 56 -16.45 -4.27 0.31
C VAL A 56 -16.64 -3.63 1.69
N PHE A 57 -17.10 -2.38 1.71
CA PHE A 57 -17.41 -1.62 2.93
C PHE A 57 -18.91 -1.44 3.16
N ASP A 58 -19.70 -1.42 2.09
CA ASP A 58 -21.15 -1.19 2.12
C ASP A 58 -21.92 -2.47 2.46
N GLU A 59 -22.98 -2.35 3.27
CA GLU A 59 -23.83 -3.50 3.67
C GLU A 59 -24.68 -4.05 2.53
N THR A 60 -24.90 -3.26 1.47
CA THR A 60 -25.62 -3.66 0.26
C THR A 60 -24.73 -4.39 -0.75
N ASP A 61 -23.44 -4.51 -0.47
CA ASP A 61 -22.44 -5.21 -1.27
C ASP A 61 -21.96 -6.49 -0.57
N SER A 62 -21.31 -7.39 -1.31
CA SER A 62 -20.81 -8.66 -0.78
C SER A 62 -19.47 -9.04 -1.41
N ILE A 63 -18.69 -9.84 -0.67
CA ILE A 63 -17.44 -10.44 -1.17
C ILE A 63 -17.73 -11.31 -2.40
N ASP A 64 -18.80 -12.11 -2.36
CA ASP A 64 -19.20 -12.95 -3.49
C ASP A 64 -19.46 -12.13 -4.75
N SER A 65 -20.15 -10.99 -4.63
CA SER A 65 -20.32 -10.07 -5.76
C SER A 65 -18.99 -9.52 -6.27
N HIS A 66 -18.05 -9.18 -5.39
CA HIS A 66 -16.73 -8.71 -5.79
C HIS A 66 -15.94 -9.79 -6.55
N VAL A 67 -16.01 -11.02 -6.07
CA VAL A 67 -15.36 -12.18 -6.69
C VAL A 67 -15.93 -12.41 -8.09
N GLU A 68 -17.25 -12.45 -8.23
CA GLU A 68 -17.89 -12.67 -9.53
C GLU A 68 -17.59 -11.52 -10.53
N ASP A 69 -17.67 -10.25 -10.09
CA ASP A 69 -17.25 -9.09 -10.89
C ASP A 69 -15.80 -9.27 -11.43
N THR A 70 -14.89 -9.70 -10.56
CA THR A 70 -13.46 -9.91 -10.90
C THR A 70 -13.28 -11.05 -11.90
N LEU A 71 -13.99 -12.17 -11.71
CA LEU A 71 -13.87 -13.33 -12.59
C LEU A 71 -14.47 -13.07 -13.98
N ILE A 72 -15.56 -12.31 -14.04
CA ILE A 72 -16.17 -11.85 -15.30
C ILE A 72 -15.20 -10.92 -16.04
N ALA A 73 -14.68 -9.90 -15.36
CA ALA A 73 -13.71 -8.96 -15.94
C ALA A 73 -12.40 -9.66 -16.37
N GLY A 74 -12.00 -10.70 -15.65
CA GLY A 74 -10.85 -11.55 -15.94
C GLY A 74 -11.06 -12.56 -17.06
N ALA A 75 -12.20 -12.56 -17.76
CA ALA A 75 -12.45 -13.35 -18.98
C ALA A 75 -12.13 -14.86 -18.84
N GLY A 76 -12.37 -15.43 -17.65
CA GLY A 76 -12.22 -16.87 -17.40
C GLY A 76 -10.78 -17.38 -17.22
N ILE A 77 -9.78 -16.50 -17.14
CA ILE A 77 -8.37 -16.87 -16.91
C ILE A 77 -7.89 -16.62 -15.48
N CYS A 78 -8.73 -16.05 -14.62
CA CYS A 78 -8.41 -15.86 -13.21
C CYS A 78 -8.33 -17.18 -12.45
N ASP A 79 -7.38 -17.26 -11.53
CA ASP A 79 -7.40 -18.25 -10.46
C ASP A 79 -8.47 -17.84 -9.43
N ARG A 80 -9.55 -18.61 -9.34
CA ARG A 80 -10.66 -18.35 -8.41
C ARG A 80 -10.19 -18.30 -6.95
N HIS A 81 -9.28 -19.17 -6.53
CA HIS A 81 -8.81 -19.20 -5.15
C HIS A 81 -8.04 -17.91 -4.81
N ALA A 82 -7.21 -17.44 -5.74
CA ALA A 82 -6.50 -16.17 -5.56
C ALA A 82 -7.47 -14.98 -5.49
N VAL A 83 -8.49 -14.94 -6.34
CA VAL A 83 -9.51 -13.88 -6.35
C VAL A 83 -10.31 -13.86 -5.04
N GLU A 84 -10.80 -15.02 -4.59
CA GLU A 84 -11.53 -15.16 -3.32
C GLU A 84 -10.68 -14.72 -2.13
N PHE A 85 -9.41 -15.14 -2.11
CA PHE A 85 -8.46 -14.75 -1.06
C PHE A 85 -8.25 -13.23 -1.03
N VAL A 86 -7.97 -12.61 -2.17
CA VAL A 86 -7.74 -11.17 -2.25
C VAL A 86 -9.00 -10.38 -1.88
N ALA A 87 -10.15 -10.72 -2.46
CA ALA A 87 -11.41 -10.03 -2.22
C ALA A 87 -11.84 -10.11 -0.73
N SER A 88 -11.66 -11.26 -0.10
CA SER A 88 -12.02 -11.47 1.31
C SER A 88 -11.13 -10.71 2.29
N ASN A 89 -9.88 -10.42 1.91
CA ASN A 89 -8.93 -9.68 2.74
C ASN A 89 -8.83 -8.18 2.40
N ALA A 90 -9.51 -7.71 1.35
CA ALA A 90 -9.39 -6.33 0.90
C ALA A 90 -9.79 -5.32 1.98
N ARG A 91 -10.91 -5.56 2.70
CA ARG A 91 -11.40 -4.65 3.75
C ARG A 91 -10.40 -4.51 4.89
N SER A 92 -9.81 -5.60 5.39
CA SER A 92 -8.84 -5.54 6.49
C SER A 92 -7.53 -4.87 6.06
N CYS A 93 -7.08 -5.09 4.83
CA CYS A 93 -5.92 -4.40 4.26
C CYS A 93 -6.15 -2.90 4.11
N VAL A 94 -7.34 -2.48 3.65
CA VAL A 94 -7.72 -1.06 3.56
C VAL A 94 -7.88 -0.44 4.95
N GLN A 95 -8.46 -1.17 5.91
CA GLN A 95 -8.53 -0.71 7.30
C GLN A 95 -7.14 -0.47 7.87
N TRP A 96 -6.18 -1.35 7.59
CA TRP A 96 -4.81 -1.13 8.02
C TRP A 96 -4.20 0.16 7.42
N LEU A 97 -4.50 0.49 6.16
CA LEU A 97 -4.05 1.77 5.56
C LEU A 97 -4.66 2.97 6.30
N ILE A 98 -5.95 2.90 6.61
CA ILE A 98 -6.63 3.93 7.42
C ILE A 98 -5.94 4.08 8.78
N ASP A 99 -5.62 2.96 9.43
CA ASP A 99 -4.92 2.96 10.72
C ASP A 99 -3.49 3.53 10.63
N GLN A 100 -2.87 3.50 9.43
CA GLN A 100 -1.58 4.17 9.19
C GLN A 100 -1.70 5.68 8.92
N GLY A 101 -2.92 6.20 8.78
CA GLY A 101 -3.20 7.62 8.54
C GLY A 101 -3.62 7.96 7.11
N VAL A 102 -3.89 6.97 6.25
CA VAL A 102 -4.45 7.22 4.91
C VAL A 102 -5.88 7.76 5.04
N LEU A 103 -6.12 8.93 4.44
CA LEU A 103 -7.42 9.57 4.45
C LEU A 103 -8.19 9.24 3.17
N PHE A 104 -9.35 8.59 3.31
CA PHE A 104 -10.31 8.41 2.23
C PHE A 104 -11.48 9.37 2.41
N ASP A 105 -12.06 9.81 1.30
CA ASP A 105 -13.19 10.74 1.31
C ASP A 105 -14.40 10.11 2.01
N THR A 106 -15.06 10.88 2.86
CA THR A 106 -16.28 10.51 3.57
C THR A 106 -17.46 11.36 3.12
N HIS A 107 -18.67 10.89 3.43
CA HIS A 107 -19.89 11.66 3.25
C HIS A 107 -20.86 11.36 4.39
N ILE A 108 -21.76 12.31 4.65
CA ILE A 108 -22.85 12.15 5.60
C ILE A 108 -24.04 11.54 4.87
N GLN A 109 -24.48 10.38 5.34
CA GLN A 109 -25.64 9.68 4.82
C GLN A 109 -26.94 10.43 5.20
N PRO A 110 -28.07 10.16 4.51
CA PRO A 110 -29.37 10.77 4.85
C PRO A 110 -29.84 10.52 6.28
N ASN A 111 -29.38 9.43 6.92
CA ASN A 111 -29.66 9.10 8.31
C ASN A 111 -28.79 9.89 9.32
N GLY A 112 -27.85 10.71 8.85
CA GLY A 112 -26.94 11.51 9.66
C GLY A 112 -25.62 10.83 10.03
N GLU A 113 -25.41 9.58 9.64
CA GLU A 113 -24.16 8.84 9.91
C GLU A 113 -23.08 9.15 8.87
N GLU A 114 -21.83 9.22 9.31
CA GLU A 114 -20.68 9.35 8.41
C GLU A 114 -20.29 7.98 7.83
N SER A 115 -20.01 7.93 6.53
CA SER A 115 -19.52 6.74 5.85
C SER A 115 -18.54 7.10 4.73
N TYR A 116 -17.73 6.14 4.28
CA TYR A 116 -16.84 6.36 3.15
C TYR A 116 -17.63 6.66 1.88
N HIS A 117 -17.19 7.66 1.12
CA HIS A 117 -17.74 7.95 -0.19
C HIS A 117 -17.17 6.93 -1.20
N LEU A 118 -18.05 6.05 -1.71
CA LEU A 118 -17.68 4.96 -2.60
C LEU A 118 -18.03 5.26 -4.06
N THR A 119 -17.04 5.12 -4.94
CA THR A 119 -17.24 5.21 -6.39
C THR A 119 -17.41 3.83 -7.01
N ARG A 120 -17.79 3.82 -8.30
CA ARG A 120 -17.95 2.61 -9.12
C ARG A 120 -17.29 2.84 -10.46
N GLU A 121 -16.38 1.95 -10.83
CA GLU A 121 -15.71 1.93 -12.12
C GLU A 121 -16.20 0.75 -12.98
N GLY A 122 -15.69 0.65 -14.21
CA GLY A 122 -16.05 -0.42 -15.12
C GLY A 122 -15.73 -1.80 -14.54
N GLY A 123 -16.62 -2.77 -14.76
CA GLY A 123 -16.47 -4.14 -14.25
C GLY A 123 -17.07 -4.39 -12.87
N HIS A 124 -17.45 -3.35 -12.13
CA HIS A 124 -18.10 -3.51 -10.83
C HIS A 124 -19.63 -3.36 -10.90
N SER A 125 -20.34 -4.25 -10.24
CA SER A 125 -21.80 -4.21 -10.07
C SER A 125 -22.22 -3.21 -8.97
N HIS A 126 -21.43 -3.11 -7.90
CA HIS A 126 -21.67 -2.23 -6.73
C HIS A 126 -20.64 -1.11 -6.59
N ARG A 127 -20.96 -0.08 -5.78
CA ARG A 127 -20.01 0.97 -5.37
C ARG A 127 -19.10 0.40 -4.28
N ARG A 128 -17.81 0.26 -4.55
CA ARG A 128 -16.87 -0.39 -3.62
C ARG A 128 -15.46 0.19 -3.66
N ILE A 129 -15.26 1.31 -4.36
CA ILE A 129 -13.95 1.90 -4.56
C ILE A 129 -13.80 3.08 -3.59
N LEU A 130 -12.92 2.94 -2.60
CA LEU A 130 -12.50 4.03 -1.72
C LEU A 130 -11.49 4.91 -2.45
N HIS A 131 -11.60 6.21 -2.30
CA HIS A 131 -10.72 7.16 -2.98
C HIS A 131 -10.42 8.39 -2.12
N ALA A 132 -9.38 9.14 -2.50
CA ALA A 132 -9.04 10.44 -1.94
C ALA A 132 -9.02 11.45 -3.09
N ALA A 133 -10.11 12.20 -3.27
CA ALA A 133 -10.36 13.03 -4.44
C ALA A 133 -10.03 12.28 -5.75
N ASP A 134 -9.15 12.84 -6.57
CA ASP A 134 -8.62 12.28 -7.83
C ASP A 134 -7.15 11.83 -7.72
N ALA A 135 -6.66 11.61 -6.48
CA ALA A 135 -5.24 11.36 -6.21
C ALA A 135 -4.98 10.33 -5.09
N THR A 136 -5.79 9.26 -5.03
CA THR A 136 -5.69 8.20 -4.01
C THR A 136 -4.29 7.63 -3.85
N GLY A 137 -3.59 7.42 -4.96
CA GLY A 137 -2.24 6.91 -4.97
C GLY A 137 -1.23 7.80 -4.24
N ARG A 138 -1.36 9.12 -4.38
CA ARG A 138 -0.52 10.10 -3.70
C ARG A 138 -0.73 10.06 -2.19
N GLU A 139 -1.99 9.99 -1.76
CA GLU A 139 -2.34 9.92 -0.34
C GLU A 139 -1.77 8.65 0.29
N VAL A 140 -1.98 7.49 -0.35
CA VAL A 140 -1.44 6.21 0.13
C VAL A 140 0.09 6.23 0.22
N GLU A 141 0.78 6.59 -0.87
CA GLU A 141 2.24 6.58 -0.91
C GLU A 141 2.84 7.50 0.16
N THR A 142 2.30 8.71 0.28
CA THR A 142 2.83 9.76 1.16
C THR A 142 2.63 9.38 2.63
N GLN A 143 1.47 8.84 3.01
CA GLN A 143 1.19 8.48 4.40
C GLN A 143 2.00 7.26 4.85
N ILE A 144 2.10 6.22 4.01
CA ILE A 144 2.91 5.04 4.34
C ILE A 144 4.38 5.43 4.48
N GLN A 145 4.91 6.25 3.56
CA GLN A 145 6.30 6.71 3.66
C GLN A 145 6.51 7.57 4.92
N LEU A 146 5.62 8.52 5.20
CA LEU A 146 5.70 9.36 6.40
C LEU A 146 5.70 8.53 7.69
N HIS A 147 4.91 7.45 7.74
CA HIS A 147 4.91 6.53 8.87
C HIS A 147 6.21 5.73 8.92
N GLY A 148 6.66 5.19 7.78
CA GLY A 148 7.91 4.44 7.65
C GLY A 148 9.12 5.25 8.13
N ASP A 149 9.22 6.52 7.76
CA ASP A 149 10.33 7.41 8.15
C ASP A 149 10.41 7.66 9.67
N ARG A 150 9.34 7.36 10.42
CA ARG A 150 9.31 7.42 11.89
C ARG A 150 9.75 6.12 12.55
N GLN A 151 9.83 5.02 11.79
CA GLN A 151 10.20 3.71 12.30
C GLN A 151 11.73 3.54 12.29
N PRO A 152 12.36 3.17 13.43
CA PRO A 152 13.81 3.13 13.54
C PRO A 152 14.49 2.07 12.68
N ARG A 153 13.76 1.03 12.24
CA ARG A 153 14.27 -0.09 11.44
C ARG A 153 13.82 -0.06 9.98
N PHE A 154 13.21 1.04 9.56
CA PHE A 154 12.74 1.25 8.20
C PHE A 154 13.72 2.17 7.47
N HIS A 155 14.31 1.69 6.39
CA HIS A 155 15.26 2.46 5.59
C HIS A 155 14.85 2.40 4.12
N ALA A 156 14.23 3.46 3.60
CA ALA A 156 13.91 3.57 2.19
C ALA A 156 14.83 4.60 1.51
N GLY A 157 15.36 4.26 0.34
CA GLY A 157 16.17 5.20 -0.43
C GLY A 157 16.13 4.93 -1.93
N GLY A 158 16.47 5.97 -2.68
CA GLY A 158 16.49 6.00 -4.14
C GLY A 158 17.89 5.89 -4.76
N GLN A 159 17.95 5.89 -6.09
CA GLN A 159 19.21 6.08 -6.79
C GLN A 159 19.74 7.51 -6.53
N GLY A 160 20.97 7.61 -6.03
CA GLY A 160 21.55 8.90 -5.59
C GLY A 160 21.29 9.23 -4.11
N ALA A 161 20.62 8.35 -3.38
CA ALA A 161 20.54 8.38 -1.93
C ALA A 161 21.94 8.46 -1.31
N GLU A 162 22.11 9.36 -0.34
CA GLU A 162 23.35 9.44 0.42
C GLU A 162 23.54 8.14 1.22
N PRO A 163 24.78 7.63 1.38
CA PRO A 163 25.04 6.42 2.16
C PRO A 163 24.47 6.47 3.60
N SER A 164 24.29 7.68 4.16
CA SER A 164 23.68 7.92 5.46
C SER A 164 22.22 7.47 5.56
N GLU A 165 21.48 7.44 4.45
CA GLU A 165 20.08 7.01 4.38
C GLU A 165 19.91 5.51 4.64
N TYR A 166 20.97 4.72 4.39
CA TYR A 166 21.02 3.28 4.65
C TYR A 166 21.97 2.87 5.80
N SER A 167 22.82 3.79 6.28
CA SER A 167 23.90 3.48 7.23
C SER A 167 23.42 3.11 8.64
N ARG A 168 22.16 3.39 8.99
CA ARG A 168 21.61 2.99 10.30
C ARG A 168 21.32 1.48 10.39
N ALA A 169 21.16 0.79 9.27
CA ALA A 169 20.91 -0.66 9.24
C ALA A 169 22.13 -1.52 9.63
N GLY A 170 23.36 -0.98 9.53
CA GLY A 170 24.61 -1.74 9.72
C GLY A 170 25.35 -1.53 11.04
N ALA A 171 24.94 -0.57 11.88
CA ALA A 171 25.73 -0.17 13.05
C ALA A 171 25.57 -1.10 14.28
N GLN A 172 24.67 -2.08 14.25
CA GLN A 172 24.28 -2.87 15.43
C GLN A 172 24.78 -4.32 15.47
N GLN A 173 25.55 -4.81 14.49
CA GLN A 173 26.01 -6.20 14.43
C GLN A 173 27.52 -6.41 14.68
N ARG A 174 28.22 -5.44 15.27
CA ARG A 174 29.61 -5.64 15.75
C ARG A 174 29.65 -5.58 17.28
N GLY A 175 29.23 -6.67 17.91
CA GLY A 175 29.36 -6.94 19.35
C GLY A 175 29.69 -8.39 19.58
#